data_AF-A0A7S1LNT1-F1
#
_entry.id   AF-A0A7S1LNT1-F1
#
_cell.length_a   1.000
_cell.length_b   1.000
_cell.length_c   1.000
_cell.angle_alpha   90.00
_cell.angle_beta   90.00
_cell.angle_gamma   90.00
#
_symmetry.space_group_name_H-M   'P 1'
#
loop_
_entity.id
_entity.type
_entity.pdbx_description
1 polymer ?
#
loop_
_entity_poly.entity_id
_entity_poly.type
_entity_poly.pdbx_seq_one_letter_code
_entity_poly.pdbx_strand_id
1 'polypeptide(L)'
;EEDEGFGLLFREKDLEDEMCAAAFVEAMSAGRPCVVRVLCRLLGGKGGFGALLRGQKGGKKTTNFDSMRDLSGRRLRHSKAVERIKDWMEKQKREDELVAALTGEGPELPKPVPQAESLDPEFVRRLKRAAADRPNLVSQGLRKLRADGAA
;
A
#
# COMPACT_ATOMS: atom_id res chain seq x y z
N GLU A 1 -39.49 -16.43 -10.61
CA GLU A 1 -40.59 -15.59 -10.10
C GLU A 1 -40.04 -14.84 -8.92
N GLU A 2 -39.31 -13.76 -9.19
CA GLU A 2 -38.71 -12.95 -8.15
C GLU A 2 -39.77 -11.94 -7.70
N ASP A 3 -40.02 -11.85 -6.39
CA ASP A 3 -41.01 -10.98 -5.78
C ASP A 3 -40.86 -9.51 -6.22
N GLU A 4 -41.59 -9.12 -7.27
CA GLU A 4 -41.76 -7.74 -7.76
C GLU A 4 -42.72 -6.93 -6.87
N GLY A 5 -42.73 -7.20 -5.56
CA GLY A 5 -43.62 -6.52 -4.62
C GLY A 5 -43.14 -5.12 -4.24
N PHE A 6 -44.07 -4.15 -4.19
CA PHE A 6 -43.89 -2.91 -3.44
C PHE A 6 -44.26 -3.14 -1.97
N GLY A 7 -43.54 -2.53 -1.05
CA GLY A 7 -43.87 -2.60 0.38
C GLY A 7 -44.93 -1.55 0.75
N LEU A 8 -45.83 -1.88 1.68
CA LEU A 8 -46.82 -0.93 2.21
C LEU A 8 -46.57 -0.71 3.70
N LEU A 9 -46.50 0.55 4.12
CA LEU A 9 -46.37 0.89 5.53
C LEU A 9 -47.59 1.65 6.05
N PHE A 10 -48.08 1.25 7.22
CA PHE A 10 -49.06 1.98 8.01
C PHE A 10 -48.48 2.25 9.40
N ARG A 11 -48.50 3.52 9.84
CA ARG A 11 -47.88 3.95 11.10
C ARG A 11 -46.43 3.46 11.28
N GLU A 12 -45.65 3.56 10.20
CA GLU A 12 -44.23 3.14 10.14
C GLU A 12 -43.98 1.64 10.32
N LYS A 13 -45.04 0.83 10.34
CA LYS A 13 -44.96 -0.63 10.39
C LYS A 13 -45.41 -1.23 9.07
N ASP A 14 -44.84 -2.38 8.73
CA ASP A 14 -45.18 -3.10 7.52
C ASP A 14 -46.62 -3.60 7.57
N LEU A 15 -47.36 -3.45 6.47
CA LEU A 15 -48.72 -3.98 6.35
C LEU A 15 -48.75 -5.50 6.20
N GLU A 16 -47.62 -6.12 5.86
CA GLU A 16 -47.47 -7.58 5.85
C GLU A 16 -47.48 -8.18 7.27
N ASP A 17 -47.24 -7.36 8.30
CA ASP A 17 -47.37 -7.78 9.70
C ASP A 17 -48.85 -7.91 10.11
N GLU A 18 -49.24 -9.07 10.62
CA GLU A 18 -50.63 -9.39 10.98
C GLU A 18 -51.24 -8.38 11.97
N MET A 19 -50.46 -7.89 12.94
CA MET A 19 -50.96 -6.93 13.93
C MET A 19 -51.16 -5.55 13.31
N CYS A 20 -50.27 -5.15 12.41
CA CYS A 20 -50.38 -3.89 11.67
C CYS A 20 -51.58 -3.92 10.72
N ALA A 21 -51.77 -5.02 9.99
CA ALA A 21 -52.91 -5.22 9.11
C ALA A 21 -54.24 -5.14 9.88
N ALA A 22 -54.34 -5.79 11.04
CA ALA A 22 -55.52 -5.72 11.90
C ALA A 22 -55.81 -4.28 12.36
N ALA A 23 -54.77 -3.54 12.81
CA ALA A 23 -54.90 -2.15 13.23
C ALA A 23 -55.29 -1.21 12.07
N PHE A 24 -54.82 -1.51 10.86
CA PHE A 24 -55.20 -0.78 9.65
C PHE A 24 -56.69 -0.99 9.31
N VAL A 25 -57.16 -2.23 9.32
CA VAL A 25 -58.57 -2.57 9.06
C VAL A 25 -59.49 -1.95 10.12
N GLU A 26 -59.07 -1.94 11.39
CA GLU A 26 -59.80 -1.28 12.49
C GLU A 26 -59.82 0.26 12.35
N ALA A 27 -58.74 0.86 11.84
CA ALA A 27 -58.72 2.30 11.58
C ALA A 27 -59.65 2.67 10.43
N MET A 28 -59.68 1.85 9.37
CA MET A 28 -60.60 1.97 8.24
C MET A 28 -62.06 1.81 8.65
N SER A 29 -62.39 0.79 9.45
CA SER A 29 -63.77 0.53 9.88
C SER A 29 -64.31 1.60 10.83
N ALA A 30 -63.42 2.25 11.60
CA ALA A 30 -63.76 3.38 12.45
C ALA A 30 -63.92 4.72 11.68
N GLY A 31 -63.80 4.73 10.35
CA GLY A 31 -63.93 5.93 9.53
C GLY A 31 -62.80 6.96 9.72
N ARG A 32 -61.66 6.52 10.26
CA ARG A 32 -60.50 7.40 10.48
C ARG A 32 -59.72 7.55 9.17
N PRO A 33 -59.22 8.75 8.83
CA PRO A 33 -58.35 8.91 7.67
C PRO A 33 -57.06 8.11 7.88
N CYS A 34 -56.78 7.20 6.96
CA CYS A 34 -55.61 6.32 7.01
C CYS A 34 -54.59 6.74 5.95
N VAL A 35 -53.35 6.99 6.37
CA VAL A 35 -52.23 7.30 5.47
C VAL A 35 -51.36 6.07 5.35
N VAL A 36 -51.20 5.58 4.13
CA VAL A 36 -50.30 4.46 3.79
C VAL A 36 -49.14 5.00 2.97
N ARG A 37 -47.92 4.53 3.27
CA ARG A 37 -46.73 4.85 2.48
C ARG A 37 -46.38 3.67 1.59
N VAL A 38 -46.20 3.93 0.31
CA VAL A 38 -45.78 2.92 -0.67
C VAL A 38 -44.27 2.99 -0.84
N LEU A 39 -43.58 1.87 -0.62
CA LEU A 39 -42.15 1.71 -0.82
C LEU A 39 -41.91 0.99 -2.15
N CYS A 40 -41.72 1.76 -3.21
CA CYS A 40 -41.34 1.23 -4.51
C CYS A 40 -39.85 0.83 -4.49
N ARG A 41 -39.54 -0.38 -4.99
CA ARG A 41 -38.15 -0.80 -5.22
C ARG A 41 -37.65 -0.09 -6.48
N LEU A 42 -36.49 0.55 -6.40
CA LEU A 42 -35.85 1.13 -7.59
C LEU A 42 -35.27 0.00 -8.45
N LEU A 43 -35.39 0.15 -9.78
CA LEU A 43 -34.66 -0.69 -10.74
C LEU A 43 -33.15 -0.53 -10.49
N GLY A 44 -32.45 -1.64 -10.33
CA GLY A 44 -31.05 -1.64 -9.89
C GLY A 44 -30.94 -1.63 -8.36
N GLY A 45 -31.51 -2.67 -7.74
CA GLY A 45 -31.56 -2.83 -6.28
C GLY A 45 -30.25 -2.43 -5.60
N LYS A 46 -30.34 -1.96 -4.35
CA LYS A 46 -29.19 -1.74 -3.45
C LYS A 46 -28.52 -3.09 -3.12
N GLY A 47 -28.04 -3.82 -4.13
CA GLY A 47 -28.05 -5.28 -4.15
C GLY A 47 -26.68 -5.95 -4.14
N GLY A 48 -25.60 -5.17 -4.27
CA GLY A 48 -24.24 -5.71 -4.12
C GLY A 48 -23.72 -5.55 -2.70
N PHE A 49 -23.85 -4.35 -2.12
CA PHE A 49 -23.11 -4.00 -0.91
C PHE A 49 -23.57 -4.78 0.33
N GLY A 50 -24.88 -4.88 0.58
CA GLY A 50 -25.40 -5.65 1.72
C GLY A 50 -25.19 -7.17 1.60
N ALA A 51 -25.29 -7.71 0.38
CA ALA A 51 -24.99 -9.12 0.11
C ALA A 51 -23.50 -9.42 0.25
N LEU A 52 -22.64 -8.51 -0.24
CA LEU A 52 -21.19 -8.56 -0.06
C LEU A 52 -20.80 -8.50 1.43
N LEU A 53 -21.43 -7.63 2.22
CA LEU A 53 -21.22 -7.55 3.66
C LEU A 53 -21.69 -8.82 4.39
N ARG A 54 -22.82 -9.41 3.97
CA ARG A 54 -23.28 -10.70 4.51
C ARG A 54 -22.35 -11.86 4.12
N GLY A 55 -21.79 -11.84 2.90
CA GLY A 55 -20.80 -12.82 2.42
C GLY A 55 -19.40 -12.64 3.02
N GLN A 56 -19.06 -11.43 3.49
CA GLN A 56 -17.83 -11.15 4.24
C GLN A 56 -17.91 -11.52 5.73
N LYS A 57 -19.03 -12.09 6.20
CA LYS A 57 -19.14 -12.64 7.57
C LYS A 57 -18.19 -13.84 7.71
N GLY A 58 -16.93 -13.57 8.03
CA GLY A 58 -15.86 -14.56 8.12
C GLY A 58 -14.47 -14.06 7.73
N GLY A 59 -14.32 -12.78 7.35
CA GLY A 59 -13.01 -12.21 7.05
C GLY A 59 -12.00 -12.40 8.21
N LYS A 60 -10.77 -12.80 7.88
CA LYS A 60 -9.67 -12.86 8.86
C LYS A 60 -9.56 -11.49 9.53
N LYS A 61 -9.61 -11.47 10.86
CA LYS A 61 -9.40 -10.25 11.64
C LYS A 61 -8.06 -9.66 11.22
N THR A 62 -8.09 -8.43 10.69
CA THR A 62 -6.87 -7.70 10.40
C THR A 62 -6.11 -7.47 11.71
N THR A 63 -4.93 -8.06 11.83
CA THR A 63 -4.01 -7.83 12.96
C THR A 63 -3.12 -6.61 12.72
N ASN A 64 -3.35 -5.89 11.62
CA ASN A 64 -2.61 -4.69 11.28
C ASN A 64 -3.20 -3.46 12.00
N PHE A 65 -2.71 -3.22 13.21
CA PHE A 65 -3.04 -2.05 14.03
C PHE A 65 -2.25 -0.80 13.65
N ASP A 66 -1.39 -0.87 12.63
CA ASP A 66 -0.45 0.18 12.27
C ASP A 66 -1.14 1.46 11.74
N SER A 67 -2.35 1.27 11.21
CA SER A 67 -3.23 2.33 10.72
C SER A 67 -3.99 3.08 11.83
N MET A 68 -4.01 2.57 13.06
CA MET A 68 -4.66 3.23 14.19
C MET A 68 -3.93 4.52 14.54
N ARG A 69 -4.67 5.47 15.13
CA ARG A 69 -4.13 6.73 15.64
C ARG A 69 -4.12 6.74 17.16
N ASP A 70 -3.15 7.43 17.74
CA ASP A 70 -3.10 7.72 19.18
C ASP A 70 -3.95 8.94 19.56
N LEU A 71 -4.03 9.26 20.85
CA LEU A 71 -4.77 10.42 21.37
C LEU A 71 -4.21 11.77 20.88
N SER A 72 -2.96 11.79 20.39
CA SER A 72 -2.35 12.96 19.76
C SER A 72 -2.64 13.05 18.25
N GLY A 73 -3.34 12.06 17.68
CA GLY A 73 -3.68 11.99 16.27
C GLY A 73 -2.58 11.43 15.36
N ARG A 74 -1.46 10.96 15.91
CA ARG A 74 -0.36 10.34 15.16
C ARG A 74 -0.65 8.86 14.92
N ARG A 75 -0.23 8.32 13.77
CA ARG A 75 -0.40 6.88 13.47
C ARG A 75 0.57 6.02 14.28
N LEU A 76 0.09 4.87 14.76
CA LEU A 76 0.86 3.90 15.55
C LEU A 76 2.12 3.42 14.83
N ARG A 77 2.09 3.35 13.49
CA ARG A 77 3.26 3.09 12.63
C ARG A 77 4.45 3.96 12.94
N HIS A 78 4.21 5.26 13.06
CA HIS A 78 5.29 6.20 13.26
C HIS A 78 5.84 6.07 14.69
N SER A 79 4.98 5.77 15.67
CA SER A 79 5.39 5.52 17.06
C SER A 79 6.26 4.28 17.18
N LYS A 80 5.82 3.16 16.61
CA LYS A 80 6.62 1.93 16.56
C LYS A 80 7.91 2.07 15.77
N ALA A 81 7.95 2.91 14.74
CA ALA A 81 9.18 3.18 13.99
C ALA A 81 10.21 3.92 14.85
N VAL A 82 9.78 4.92 15.62
CA VAL A 82 10.67 5.67 16.53
C VAL A 82 11.22 4.77 17.63
N GLU A 83 10.37 3.92 18.22
CA GLU A 83 10.78 2.95 19.24
C GLU A 83 11.81 1.96 18.69
N ARG A 84 11.55 1.37 17.53
CA ARG A 84 12.52 0.48 16.86
C ARG A 84 13.86 1.14 16.56
N ILE A 85 13.86 2.42 16.18
CA ILE A 85 15.10 3.17 15.95
C ILE A 85 15.86 3.38 17.26
N LYS A 86 15.16 3.68 18.35
CA LYS A 86 15.78 3.80 19.68
C LYS A 86 16.40 2.49 20.14
N ASP A 87 15.65 1.39 20.07
CA ASP A 87 16.15 0.07 20.45
C ASP A 87 17.36 -0.34 19.61
N TRP A 88 17.35 -0.02 18.32
CA TRP A 88 18.48 -0.30 17.43
C TRP A 88 19.71 0.52 17.84
N MET A 89 19.56 1.82 18.14
CA MET A 89 20.67 2.64 18.63
C MET A 89 21.22 2.16 19.97
N GLU A 90 20.37 1.73 20.89
CA GLU A 90 20.80 1.17 22.18
C GLU A 90 21.55 -0.16 22.01
N LYS A 91 21.08 -1.04 21.11
CA LYS A 91 21.78 -2.27 20.77
C LYS A 91 23.15 -1.99 20.15
N GLN A 92 23.24 -1.07 19.20
CA GLN A 92 24.51 -0.67 18.60
C GLN A 92 25.49 -0.13 19.66
N LYS A 93 25.04 0.75 20.55
CA LYS A 93 25.89 1.24 21.66
C LYS A 93 26.39 0.10 22.55
N ARG A 94 25.50 -0.84 22.90
CA ARG A 94 25.89 -2.00 23.72
C ARG A 94 26.88 -2.92 23.00
N GLU A 95 26.70 -3.12 21.70
CA GLU A 95 27.64 -3.85 20.85
C GLU A 95 28.99 -3.13 20.81
N ASP A 96 29.00 -1.82 20.60
CA ASP A 96 30.21 -0.99 20.59
C ASP A 96 30.94 -1.02 21.95
N GLU A 97 30.21 -0.93 23.06
CA GLU A 97 30.76 -1.04 24.42
C GLU A 97 31.33 -2.44 24.69
N LEU A 98 30.65 -3.50 24.25
CA LEU A 98 31.14 -4.88 24.35
C LEU A 98 32.40 -5.08 23.50
N VAL A 99 32.41 -4.54 22.28
CA VAL A 99 33.58 -4.55 21.40
C VAL A 99 34.72 -3.81 22.08
N ALA A 100 34.52 -2.58 22.58
CA ALA A 100 35.53 -1.81 23.27
C ALA A 100 36.06 -2.50 24.54
N ALA A 101 35.21 -3.18 25.32
CA ALA A 101 35.62 -3.96 26.48
C ALA A 101 36.44 -5.22 26.11
N LEU A 102 36.11 -5.85 24.98
CA LEU A 102 36.84 -7.02 24.47
C LEU A 102 38.16 -6.63 23.78
N THR A 103 38.16 -5.54 23.02
CA THR A 103 39.33 -4.90 22.41
C THR A 103 39.84 -3.81 23.35
N GLY A 104 40.26 -4.18 24.56
CA GLY A 104 40.74 -3.22 25.55
C GLY A 104 41.80 -2.28 24.96
N GLU A 105 41.65 -0.96 25.22
CA GLU A 105 42.53 0.16 24.84
C GLU A 105 43.54 -0.13 23.70
N GLY A 106 43.04 -0.66 22.59
CA GLY A 106 43.83 -0.84 21.39
C GLY A 106 43.85 0.48 20.64
N PRO A 107 45.01 0.97 20.17
CA PRO A 107 45.07 2.21 19.40
C PRO A 107 44.08 2.11 18.23
N GLU A 108 43.34 3.20 17.99
CA GLU A 108 42.37 3.27 16.89
C GLU A 108 43.03 2.75 15.62
N LEU A 109 42.59 1.58 15.17
CA LEU A 109 43.05 1.02 13.90
C LEU A 109 42.62 2.00 12.82
N PRO A 110 43.57 2.62 12.09
CA PRO A 110 43.22 3.52 11.01
C PRO A 110 42.29 2.77 10.06
N LYS A 111 41.10 3.33 9.81
CA LYS A 111 40.12 2.74 8.89
C LYS A 111 40.89 2.32 7.63
N PRO A 112 40.84 1.05 7.21
CA PRO A 112 41.60 0.58 6.08
C PRO A 112 41.19 1.43 4.88
N VAL A 113 42.06 2.35 4.47
CA VAL A 113 41.88 3.09 3.23
C VAL A 113 41.91 2.01 2.16
N PRO A 114 40.85 1.87 1.33
CA PRO A 114 40.88 0.88 0.27
C PRO A 114 42.14 1.14 -0.53
N GLN A 115 43.04 0.15 -0.56
CA GLN A 115 44.27 0.26 -1.33
C GLN A 115 43.82 0.43 -2.77
N ALA A 116 43.97 1.64 -3.31
CA ALA A 116 43.75 1.88 -4.72
C ALA A 116 44.80 1.04 -5.43
N GLU A 117 44.38 -0.10 -5.98
CA GLU A 117 45.25 -0.95 -6.79
C GLU A 117 45.84 -0.06 -7.89
N SER A 118 47.13 0.24 -7.77
CA SER A 118 47.81 1.08 -8.74
C SER A 118 47.90 0.28 -10.03
N LEU A 119 47.07 0.62 -11.02
CA LEU A 119 47.15 0.02 -12.34
C LEU A 119 48.55 0.22 -12.92
N ASP A 120 49.07 -0.82 -13.58
CA ASP A 120 50.37 -0.80 -14.23
C ASP A 120 50.51 0.44 -15.15
N PRO A 121 51.58 1.25 -14.99
CA PRO A 121 51.85 2.39 -15.87
C PRO A 121 51.82 2.07 -17.36
N GLU A 122 52.20 0.85 -17.78
CA GLU A 122 52.13 0.44 -19.18
C GLU A 122 50.67 0.33 -19.67
N PHE A 123 49.81 -0.27 -18.85
CA PHE A 123 48.39 -0.43 -19.14
C PHE A 123 47.69 0.93 -19.30
N VAL A 124 48.00 1.88 -18.41
CA VAL A 124 47.46 3.25 -18.47
C VAL A 124 47.94 3.97 -19.73
N ARG A 125 49.22 3.82 -20.11
CA ARG A 125 49.75 4.39 -21.36
C ARG A 125 49.06 3.79 -22.59
N ARG A 126 48.81 2.49 -22.59
CA ARG A 126 48.08 1.80 -23.67
C ARG A 126 46.65 2.32 -23.81
N LEU A 127 45.92 2.47 -22.70
CA LEU A 127 44.56 3.03 -22.72
C LEU A 127 44.54 4.45 -23.25
N LYS A 128 45.49 5.31 -22.81
CA LYS A 128 45.59 6.69 -23.30
C LYS A 128 45.89 6.75 -24.80
N ARG A 129 46.81 5.91 -25.30
CA ARG A 129 47.13 5.82 -26.73
C ARG A 129 45.92 5.34 -27.54
N ALA A 130 45.27 4.26 -27.10
CA ALA A 130 44.07 3.74 -27.76
C ALA A 130 42.92 4.76 -27.77
N ALA A 131 42.76 5.55 -26.70
CA ALA A 131 41.77 6.62 -26.65
C ALA A 131 42.09 7.76 -27.65
N ALA A 132 43.37 8.12 -27.80
CA ALA A 132 43.82 9.11 -28.76
C ALA A 132 43.66 8.65 -30.22
N ASP A 133 43.84 7.36 -30.51
CA ASP A 133 43.75 6.79 -31.86
C ASP A 133 42.30 6.49 -32.29
N ARG A 134 41.37 6.43 -31.33
CA ARG A 134 39.96 6.07 -31.55
C ARG A 134 39.25 6.93 -32.60
N PRO A 135 39.39 8.27 -32.65
CA PRO A 135 38.74 9.10 -33.68
C PRO A 135 39.26 8.81 -35.08
N ASN A 136 40.58 8.58 -35.21
CA ASN A 136 41.22 8.25 -36.49
C ASN A 136 40.73 6.91 -37.03
N LEU A 137 40.67 5.89 -36.17
CA LEU A 137 40.12 4.57 -36.52
C LEU A 137 38.65 4.66 -36.97
N VAL A 138 37.83 5.43 -36.27
CA VAL A 138 36.42 5.64 -36.65
C VAL A 138 36.33 6.34 -38.01
N SER A 139 37.16 7.36 -38.26
CA SER A 139 37.17 8.08 -39.55
C SER A 139 37.61 7.17 -40.71
N GLN A 140 38.60 6.30 -40.50
CA GLN A 140 39.06 5.33 -41.49
C GLN A 140 38.00 4.27 -41.76
N GLY A 141 37.36 3.75 -40.71
CA GLY A 141 36.24 2.80 -40.83
C GLY A 141 35.05 3.38 -41.61
N LEU A 142 34.67 4.63 -41.31
CA LEU A 142 33.60 5.34 -42.03
C LEU A 142 33.96 5.57 -43.51
N ARG A 143 35.22 5.89 -43.82
CA ARG A 143 35.69 6.02 -45.21
C ARG A 143 35.64 4.70 -45.96
N LYS A 144 36.06 3.61 -45.31
CA LYS A 144 36.00 2.25 -45.90
C LYS A 144 34.56 1.81 -46.17
N LEU A 145 33.65 2.00 -45.22
CA LEU A 145 32.22 1.73 -45.40
C LEU A 145 31.60 2.54 -46.55
N ARG A 146 32.00 3.81 -46.72
CA ARG A 146 31.55 4.63 -47.85
C ARG A 146 32.09 4.14 -49.20
N ALA A 147 33.32 3.63 -49.24
CA ALA A 147 33.91 3.07 -50.45
C ALA A 147 33.27 1.72 -50.83
N ASP A 148 33.04 0.85 -49.84
CA ASP A 148 32.43 -0.46 -50.03
C ASP A 148 30.92 -0.36 -50.37
N GLY A 149 30.23 0.69 -49.92
CA GLY A 149 28.82 0.97 -50.27
C GLY A 149 28.61 1.80 -51.56
N ALA A 150 29.69 2.19 -52.25
CA ALA A 150 29.64 2.87 -53.53
C ALA A 150 29.95 1.93 -54.72
N ALA A 151 30.07 0.63 -54.46
CA ALA A 151 30.17 -0.45 -55.44
C ALA A 151 28.81 -1.15 -55.65
#